data_AF-A0A8I1I8G9-F1
#
_entry.id   AF-A0A8I1I8G9-F1
#
_cell.length_a   1.000
_cell.length_b   1.000
_cell.length_c   1.000
_cell.angle_alpha   90.00
_cell.angle_beta   90.00
_cell.angle_gamma   90.00
#
_symmetry.space_group_name_H-M   'P 1'
#
loop_
_entity.id
_entity.type
_entity.pdbx_description
1 polymer ?
#
loop_
_entity_poly.entity_id
_entity_poly.type
_entity_poly.pdbx_seq_one_letter_code
_entity_poly.pdbx_strand_id
1 'polypeptide(L)'
;MPLQAQTPHLGVVLSCCAKPSHDLGRINYFSTVMESLFDRLRQHGVDTILTACPSCHQMFSSYAAGFTIRSIYEDLRAGGAAIPTKTSENVALHDPCASRFDRLIQKNAREFLKKHGYRVHEPEHCEKKTMCCGEGGAVGFVEQTYRET
;
A
#
# COMPACT_ATOMS: atom_id res chain seq x y z
N MET A 1 -5.10 -2.47 19.37
CA MET A 1 -5.05 -2.10 17.94
C MET A 1 -6.48 -1.93 17.44
N PRO A 2 -6.90 -0.74 16.98
CA PRO A 2 -8.29 -0.48 16.60
C PRO A 2 -8.80 -1.38 15.46
N LEU A 3 -7.92 -1.83 14.55
CA LEU A 3 -8.28 -2.77 13.47
C LEU A 3 -8.64 -4.18 13.96
N GLN A 4 -7.96 -4.72 14.98
CA GLN A 4 -8.32 -6.04 15.53
C GLN A 4 -9.65 -6.02 16.29
N ALA A 5 -10.05 -4.86 16.84
CA ALA A 5 -11.37 -4.72 17.43
C ALA A 5 -12.49 -4.83 16.38
N GLN A 6 -12.20 -4.45 15.12
CA GLN A 6 -13.14 -4.56 13.99
C GLN A 6 -13.02 -5.91 13.28
N THR A 7 -11.82 -6.49 13.27
CA THR A 7 -11.51 -7.78 12.65
C THR A 7 -10.78 -8.68 13.65
N PRO A 8 -11.51 -9.42 14.53
CA PRO A 8 -10.90 -10.21 15.60
C PRO A 8 -9.92 -11.30 15.13
N HIS A 9 -10.12 -11.81 13.90
CA HIS A 9 -9.27 -12.85 13.30
C HIS A 9 -8.12 -12.27 12.45
N LEU A 10 -7.85 -10.97 12.55
CA LEU A 10 -6.78 -10.33 11.79
C LEU A 10 -5.40 -10.81 12.26
N GLY A 11 -4.66 -11.43 11.34
CA GLY A 11 -3.27 -11.82 11.51
C GLY A 11 -2.29 -10.94 10.74
N VAL A 12 -0.99 -11.08 11.06
CA VAL A 12 0.10 -10.43 10.33
C VAL A 12 0.90 -11.47 9.57
N VAL A 13 1.18 -11.17 8.29
CA VAL A 13 1.97 -12.03 7.41
C VAL A 13 3.24 -11.29 7.00
N LEU A 14 4.39 -11.81 7.39
CA LEU A 14 5.70 -11.26 7.04
C LEU A 14 6.21 -11.94 5.77
N SER A 15 5.67 -11.54 4.62
CA SER A 15 6.08 -12.09 3.32
C SER A 15 6.07 -11.00 2.24
N CYS A 16 6.98 -11.12 1.28
CA CYS A 16 7.17 -10.12 0.22
C CYS A 16 6.27 -10.42 -0.99
N CYS A 17 5.78 -9.36 -1.66
CA CYS A 17 5.06 -9.49 -2.93
C CYS A 17 5.98 -9.74 -4.14
N ALA A 18 7.29 -9.86 -3.92
CA ALA A 18 8.32 -10.11 -4.91
C ALA A 18 8.32 -9.14 -6.13
N LYS A 19 7.71 -7.95 -5.99
CA LYS A 19 7.66 -6.94 -7.06
C LYS A 19 9.01 -6.65 -7.72
N PRO A 20 10.13 -6.44 -6.98
CA PRO A 20 11.41 -6.20 -7.63
C PRO A 20 11.85 -7.36 -8.54
N SER A 21 11.58 -8.62 -8.16
CA SER A 21 11.91 -9.77 -9.00
C SER A 21 11.01 -9.86 -10.23
N HIS A 22 9.73 -9.52 -10.08
CA HIS A 22 8.80 -9.39 -11.20
C HIS A 22 9.27 -8.32 -12.20
N ASP A 23 9.56 -7.11 -11.72
CA ASP A 23 9.92 -5.97 -12.56
C ASP A 23 11.29 -6.18 -13.24
N LEU A 24 12.18 -6.99 -12.65
CA LEU A 24 13.45 -7.44 -13.27
C LEU A 24 13.30 -8.63 -14.22
N GLY A 25 12.09 -9.11 -14.48
CA GLY A 25 11.84 -10.23 -15.40
C GLY A 25 12.22 -11.61 -14.85
N ARG A 26 12.49 -11.74 -13.54
CA ARG A 26 12.76 -13.03 -12.89
C ARG A 26 11.45 -13.80 -12.62
N ILE A 27 10.67 -14.04 -13.69
CA ILE A 27 9.28 -14.49 -13.60
C ILE A 27 9.16 -15.84 -12.87
N ASN A 28 10.03 -16.81 -13.15
CA ASN A 28 9.99 -18.12 -12.47
C ASN A 28 10.16 -17.99 -10.95
N TYR A 29 11.10 -17.14 -10.51
CA TYR A 29 11.32 -16.87 -9.09
C TYR A 29 10.12 -16.14 -8.47
N PHE A 30 9.62 -15.11 -9.16
CA PHE A 30 8.42 -14.39 -8.75
C PHE A 30 7.23 -15.33 -8.55
N SER A 31 6.89 -16.16 -9.55
CA SER A 31 5.77 -17.10 -9.48
C SER A 31 5.94 -18.08 -8.33
N THR A 32 7.14 -18.65 -8.17
CA THR A 32 7.43 -19.61 -7.08
C THR A 32 7.18 -18.99 -5.69
N VAL A 33 7.66 -17.76 -5.47
CA VAL A 33 7.48 -17.06 -4.19
C VAL A 33 6.01 -16.71 -3.93
N MET A 34 5.31 -16.26 -4.97
CA MET A 34 3.91 -15.85 -4.88
C MET A 34 2.97 -17.04 -4.65
N GLU A 35 3.15 -18.13 -5.39
CA GLU A 35 2.37 -19.37 -5.24
C GLU A 35 2.56 -19.94 -3.84
N SER A 36 3.81 -20.04 -3.37
CA SER A 36 4.11 -20.50 -2.01
C SER A 36 3.43 -19.66 -0.93
N LEU A 37 3.39 -18.33 -1.10
CA LEU A 37 2.66 -17.44 -0.20
C LEU A 37 1.16 -17.73 -0.24
N PHE A 38 0.56 -17.73 -1.43
CA PHE A 38 -0.88 -17.89 -1.59
C PHE A 38 -1.38 -19.25 -1.13
N ASP A 39 -0.65 -20.33 -1.40
CA ASP A 39 -1.01 -21.67 -0.93
C ASP A 39 -1.02 -21.75 0.59
N ARG A 40 -0.01 -21.16 1.24
CA ARG A 40 0.03 -21.09 2.70
C ARG A 40 -1.13 -20.26 3.26
N LEU A 41 -1.50 -19.15 2.62
CA LEU A 41 -2.67 -18.37 3.03
C LEU A 41 -3.98 -19.17 2.88
N ARG A 42 -4.16 -19.91 1.77
CA ARG A 42 -5.33 -20.77 1.56
C ARG A 42 -5.39 -21.90 2.60
N GLN A 43 -4.26 -22.52 2.92
CA GLN A 43 -4.18 -23.57 3.95
C GLN A 43 -4.60 -23.07 5.33
N HIS A 44 -4.38 -21.78 5.62
CA HIS A 44 -4.83 -21.14 6.84
C HIS A 44 -6.26 -20.58 6.75
N GLY A 45 -7.00 -20.85 5.67
CA GLY A 45 -8.38 -20.40 5.49
C GLY A 45 -8.51 -18.88 5.30
N VAL A 46 -7.45 -18.20 4.86
CA VAL A 46 -7.50 -16.76 4.59
C VAL A 46 -8.26 -16.52 3.28
N ASP A 47 -9.27 -15.66 3.32
CA ASP A 47 -10.03 -15.21 2.15
C ASP A 47 -9.69 -13.77 1.71
N THR A 48 -9.18 -12.96 2.64
CA THR A 48 -8.98 -11.52 2.47
C THR A 48 -7.56 -11.13 2.85
N ILE A 49 -6.88 -10.41 1.96
CA ILE A 49 -5.54 -9.87 2.19
C ILE A 49 -5.64 -8.36 2.30
N LEU A 50 -5.31 -7.85 3.49
CA LEU A 50 -5.23 -6.42 3.76
C LEU A 50 -3.80 -5.91 3.55
N THR A 51 -3.61 -5.00 2.61
CA THR A 51 -2.29 -4.47 2.24
C THR A 51 -2.08 -3.04 2.73
N ALA A 52 -0.97 -2.78 3.41
CA ALA A 52 -0.53 -1.42 3.74
C ALA A 52 0.42 -0.82 2.70
N CYS A 53 1.17 -1.66 1.99
CA CYS A 53 2.09 -1.24 0.95
C CYS A 53 1.35 -1.11 -0.40
N PRO A 54 1.42 0.05 -1.09
CA PRO A 54 0.80 0.23 -2.41
C PRO A 54 1.32 -0.74 -3.47
N SER A 55 2.60 -1.10 -3.42
CA SER A 55 3.17 -2.11 -4.32
C SER A 55 2.64 -3.51 -4.03
N CYS A 56 2.45 -3.88 -2.75
CA CYS A 56 1.80 -5.15 -2.42
C CYS A 56 0.35 -5.16 -2.89
N HIS A 57 -0.39 -4.03 -2.72
CA HIS A 57 -1.74 -3.90 -3.25
C HIS A 57 -1.78 -4.15 -4.75
N GLN A 58 -0.93 -3.45 -5.52
CA GLN A 58 -0.85 -3.63 -6.96
C GLN A 58 -0.55 -5.08 -7.36
N MET A 59 0.47 -5.70 -6.77
CA MET A 59 0.85 -7.07 -7.13
C MET A 59 -0.23 -8.08 -6.73
N PHE A 60 -0.78 -7.98 -5.52
CA PHE A 60 -1.78 -8.96 -5.08
C PHE A 60 -3.09 -8.79 -5.83
N SER A 61 -3.53 -7.56 -6.13
CA SER A 61 -4.70 -7.32 -6.97
C SER A 61 -4.57 -7.94 -8.37
N SER A 62 -3.34 -8.04 -8.91
CA SER A 62 -3.09 -8.65 -10.23
C SER A 62 -2.91 -10.16 -10.20
N TYR A 63 -2.37 -10.74 -9.11
CA TYR A 63 -1.89 -12.13 -9.10
C TYR A 63 -2.53 -13.03 -8.03
N ALA A 64 -3.16 -12.47 -7.00
CA ALA A 64 -3.75 -13.23 -5.90
C ALA A 64 -5.16 -13.74 -6.23
N ALA A 65 -5.29 -14.49 -7.33
CA ALA A 65 -6.58 -15.04 -7.75
C ALA A 65 -7.22 -15.88 -6.62
N GLY A 66 -8.49 -15.59 -6.35
CA GLY A 66 -9.27 -16.24 -5.29
C GLY A 66 -9.22 -15.54 -3.92
N PHE A 67 -8.46 -14.46 -3.77
CA PHE A 67 -8.47 -13.63 -2.57
C PHE A 67 -9.20 -12.31 -2.80
N THR A 68 -9.85 -11.81 -1.76
CA THR A 68 -10.30 -10.41 -1.70
C THR A 68 -9.12 -9.53 -1.29
N ILE A 69 -8.71 -8.60 -2.15
CA ILE A 69 -7.60 -7.70 -1.87
C ILE A 69 -8.14 -6.34 -1.45
N ARG A 70 -7.75 -5.88 -0.26
CA ARG A 70 -8.17 -4.58 0.28
C ARG A 70 -6.97 -3.76 0.68
N SER A 71 -7.08 -2.45 0.54
CA SER A 71 -6.08 -1.52 1.02
C SER A 71 -6.40 -1.04 2.43
N ILE A 72 -5.38 -0.92 3.30
CA ILE A 72 -5.55 -0.38 4.66
C ILE A 72 -6.18 1.02 4.65
N TYR A 73 -5.98 1.78 3.58
CA TYR A 73 -6.52 3.14 3.45
C TYR A 73 -8.05 3.14 3.42
N GLU A 74 -8.71 2.07 2.94
CA GLU A 74 -10.16 1.92 3.03
C GLU A 74 -10.63 1.86 4.48
N ASP A 75 -9.97 1.05 5.31
CA ASP A 75 -10.30 0.90 6.72
C ASP A 75 -9.95 2.17 7.50
N LEU A 76 -8.79 2.77 7.25
CA LEU A 76 -8.39 4.03 7.89
C LEU A 76 -9.45 5.11 7.66
N ARG A 77 -9.90 5.28 6.41
CA ARG A 77 -10.98 6.20 6.04
C ARG A 77 -12.29 5.88 6.78
N ALA A 78 -12.67 4.60 6.86
CA ALA A 78 -13.87 4.16 7.56
C ALA A 78 -13.85 4.44 9.07
N GLY A 79 -12.66 4.60 9.67
CA GLY A 79 -12.49 4.80 11.12
C GLY A 79 -11.75 3.64 11.79
N GLY A 80 -11.03 2.83 11.02
CA GLY A 80 -10.14 1.76 11.47
C GLY A 80 -8.97 2.23 12.36
N ALA A 81 -8.70 3.53 12.39
CA ALA A 81 -7.78 4.15 13.33
C ALA A 81 -8.42 5.38 13.98
N ALA A 82 -8.37 5.45 15.30
CA ALA A 82 -8.64 6.67 16.04
C ALA A 82 -7.31 7.42 16.19
N ILE A 83 -7.16 8.57 15.51
CA ILE A 83 -6.13 9.53 15.91
C ILE A 83 -6.69 10.28 17.13
N PRO A 84 -6.04 10.22 18.31
CA PRO A 84 -6.60 10.72 19.57
C PRO A 84 -6.98 12.21 19.55
N THR A 85 -6.33 12.99 18.69
CA THR A 85 -6.44 14.45 18.67
C THR A 85 -6.70 14.91 17.25
N LYS A 86 -7.80 15.67 17.05
CA LYS A 86 -7.98 16.42 15.81
C LYS A 86 -6.95 17.55 15.77
N THR A 87 -6.26 17.70 14.65
CA THR A 87 -5.26 18.76 14.41
C THR A 87 -5.77 19.72 13.34
N SER A 88 -5.07 20.83 13.13
CA SER A 88 -5.28 21.76 12.00
C SER A 88 -3.99 22.01 11.22
N GLU A 89 -3.01 21.14 11.39
CA GLU A 89 -1.72 21.22 10.71
C GLU A 89 -1.87 21.09 9.20
N ASN A 90 -1.02 21.84 8.49
CA ASN A 90 -0.89 21.71 7.04
C ASN A 90 0.05 20.54 6.74
N VAL A 91 -0.35 19.66 5.84
CA VAL A 91 0.46 18.52 5.39
C VAL A 91 0.45 18.45 3.87
N ALA A 92 1.60 18.13 3.29
CA ALA A 92 1.67 17.74 1.88
C ALA A 92 1.51 16.23 1.78
N LEU A 93 0.62 15.76 0.91
CA LEU A 93 0.46 14.34 0.63
C LEU A 93 1.25 13.96 -0.63
N HIS A 94 2.17 13.00 -0.49
CA HIS A 94 2.84 12.37 -1.62
C HIS A 94 2.09 11.08 -1.99
N ASP A 95 1.56 11.01 -3.22
CA ASP A 95 0.94 9.78 -3.72
C ASP A 95 2.01 8.78 -4.19
N PRO A 96 2.04 7.55 -3.68
CA PRO A 96 3.01 6.56 -4.13
C PRO A 96 2.86 6.25 -5.62
N CYS A 97 3.98 6.13 -6.34
CA CYS A 97 3.97 5.84 -7.78
C CYS A 97 3.25 4.53 -8.14
N ALA A 98 3.31 3.51 -7.26
CA ALA A 98 2.59 2.24 -7.43
C ALA A 98 1.07 2.39 -7.37
N SER A 99 0.55 3.45 -6.74
CA SER A 99 -0.88 3.80 -6.71
C SER A 99 -1.23 4.97 -7.64
N ARG A 100 -0.35 5.35 -8.60
CA ARG A 100 -0.56 6.49 -9.52
C ARG A 100 -1.92 6.45 -10.23
N PHE A 101 -2.37 5.25 -10.60
CA PHE A 101 -3.65 5.04 -11.29
C PHE A 101 -4.74 4.45 -10.40
N ASP A 102 -4.46 4.28 -9.11
CA ASP A 102 -5.43 3.82 -8.12
C ASP A 102 -6.07 5.02 -7.42
N ARG A 103 -7.15 5.53 -8.04
CA ARG A 103 -7.89 6.68 -7.50
C ARG A 103 -8.53 6.39 -6.15
N LEU A 104 -8.82 5.13 -5.84
CA LEU A 104 -9.50 4.78 -4.60
C LEU A 104 -8.53 4.91 -3.42
N ILE A 105 -7.32 4.37 -3.53
CA ILE A 105 -6.27 4.56 -2.52
C ILE A 105 -5.96 6.06 -2.32
N GLN A 106 -5.76 6.78 -3.42
CA GLN A 106 -5.49 8.23 -3.41
C GLN A 106 -6.58 9.02 -2.67
N LYS A 107 -7.85 8.74 -2.98
CA LYS A 107 -8.99 9.38 -2.33
C LYS A 107 -9.09 9.01 -0.86
N ASN A 108 -8.92 7.74 -0.52
CA ASN A 108 -9.07 7.24 0.84
C ASN A 108 -8.04 7.86 1.79
N ALA A 109 -6.78 8.01 1.35
CA ALA A 109 -5.73 8.68 2.12
C ALA A 109 -6.09 10.16 2.42
N ARG A 110 -6.58 10.89 1.41
CA ARG A 110 -7.01 12.29 1.56
C ARG A 110 -8.20 12.43 2.51
N GLU A 111 -9.22 11.60 2.35
CA GLU A 111 -10.41 11.61 3.21
C GLU A 111 -10.05 11.27 4.66
N PHE A 112 -9.15 10.31 4.87
CA PHE A 112 -8.63 9.98 6.20
C PHE A 112 -7.97 11.19 6.86
N LEU A 113 -7.07 11.89 6.17
CA LEU A 113 -6.40 13.09 6.70
C LEU A 113 -7.42 14.21 7.01
N LYS A 114 -8.33 14.51 6.09
CA LYS A 114 -9.36 15.55 6.28
C LYS A 114 -10.28 15.25 7.46
N LYS A 115 -10.70 13.99 7.64
CA LYS A 115 -11.54 13.55 8.78
C LYS A 115 -10.87 13.79 10.13
N HIS A 116 -9.54 13.79 10.17
CA HIS A 116 -8.73 14.06 11.37
C HIS A 116 -8.29 15.54 11.50
N GLY A 117 -8.79 16.42 10.63
CA GLY A 117 -8.63 17.87 10.72
C GLY A 117 -7.41 18.44 9.98
N TYR A 118 -6.59 17.59 9.36
CA TYR A 118 -5.45 18.05 8.57
C TYR A 118 -5.90 18.89 7.37
N ARG A 119 -5.15 19.96 7.11
CA ARG A 119 -5.25 20.76 5.88
C ARG A 119 -4.29 20.19 4.85
N VAL A 120 -4.82 19.33 3.98
CA VAL A 120 -4.02 18.69 2.93
C VAL A 120 -3.73 19.69 1.81
N HIS A 121 -2.45 20.03 1.66
CA HIS A 121 -1.92 20.75 0.51
C HIS A 121 -1.55 19.75 -0.58
N GLU A 122 -2.12 19.89 -1.76
CA GLU A 122 -1.79 19.06 -2.93
C GLU A 122 -0.54 19.65 -3.62
N PRO A 123 0.58 18.92 -3.69
CA PRO A 123 1.74 19.34 -4.48
C PRO A 123 1.39 19.42 -5.98
N GLU A 124 2.20 20.13 -6.76
CA GLU A 124 2.09 20.17 -8.24
C GLU A 124 2.07 18.76 -8.85
N HIS A 125 2.90 17.87 -8.28
CA HIS A 125 3.05 16.48 -8.66
C HIS A 125 2.25 15.55 -7.73
N CYS A 126 0.93 15.53 -7.91
CA CYS A 126 0.01 14.66 -7.18
C CYS A 126 -0.83 13.77 -8.12
N GLU A 127 -1.52 12.78 -7.54
CA GLU A 127 -2.41 11.83 -8.22
C GLU A 127 -1.72 11.17 -9.44
N LYS A 128 -2.34 11.28 -10.63
CA LYS A 128 -1.79 10.77 -11.89
C LYS A 128 -0.47 11.41 -12.31
N LYS A 129 -0.13 12.59 -11.76
CA LYS A 129 1.10 13.34 -12.01
C LYS A 129 2.19 13.04 -10.96
N THR A 130 1.92 12.16 -9.99
CA THR A 130 2.88 11.89 -8.92
C THR A 130 4.23 11.41 -9.46
N MET A 131 5.30 11.93 -8.87
CA MET A 131 6.67 11.55 -9.20
C MET A 131 7.13 10.34 -8.37
N CYS A 132 8.23 9.72 -8.79
CA CYS A 132 8.91 8.74 -7.97
C CYS A 132 9.48 9.44 -6.73
N CYS A 133 9.51 8.79 -5.58
CA CYS A 133 10.20 9.29 -4.39
C CYS A 133 11.68 8.84 -4.31
N GLY A 134 12.18 8.12 -5.33
CA GLY A 134 13.55 7.62 -5.38
C GLY A 134 13.83 6.32 -4.61
N GLU A 135 12.94 5.88 -3.71
CA GLU A 135 13.18 4.70 -2.86
C GLU A 135 12.78 3.35 -3.51
N GLY A 136 12.11 3.38 -4.66
CA GLY A 136 11.77 2.17 -5.41
C GLY A 136 13.01 1.48 -5.99
N GLY A 137 12.95 0.15 -6.14
CA GLY A 137 13.97 -0.61 -6.88
C GLY A 137 15.39 -0.57 -6.29
N ALA A 138 15.56 -0.12 -5.05
CA ALA A 138 16.85 0.12 -4.41
C ALA A 138 17.77 1.10 -5.18
N VAL A 139 17.18 2.00 -5.99
CA VAL A 139 17.94 2.94 -6.84
C VAL A 139 18.94 3.75 -6.03
N GLY A 140 18.53 4.27 -4.87
CA GLY A 140 19.41 5.05 -4.00
C GLY A 140 20.60 4.29 -3.39
N PHE A 141 20.66 2.96 -3.49
CA PHE A 141 21.85 2.17 -3.13
C PHE A 141 22.87 2.07 -4.28
N VAL A 142 22.40 2.24 -5.53
CA VAL A 142 23.22 2.17 -6.74
C VAL A 142 23.68 3.56 -7.15
N GLU A 143 22.76 4.52 -7.13
CA GLU A 143 23.01 5.91 -7.52
C GLU A 143 22.16 6.85 -6.67
N GLN A 144 22.82 7.58 -5.77
CA GLN A 144 22.18 8.41 -4.76
C GLN A 144 21.55 9.67 -5.37
N THR A 145 22.07 10.17 -6.49
CA THR A 145 21.57 11.39 -7.14
C THR A 145 20.12 11.26 -7.64
N TYR A 146 19.62 10.03 -7.83
CA TYR A 146 18.22 9.79 -8.19
C TYR A 146 17.24 9.84 -7.00
N ARG A 147 17.71 10.04 -5.77
CA ARG A 147 16.83 10.26 -4.59
C ARG A 147 16.28 11.68 -4.50
N GLU A 148 16.86 12.63 -5.22
CA GLU A 148 16.61 14.07 -5.06
C GLU A 148 15.54 14.62 -6.03
N THR A 149 14.47 13.85 -6.29
CA THR A 149 13.33 14.30 -7.13
C THR A 149 12.25 15.01 -6.35
#